data_AF-A0A485M7U4-F1
#
_entry.id   AF-A0A485M7U4-F1
#
_cell.length_a   1.000
_cell.length_b   1.000
_cell.length_c   1.000
_cell.angle_alpha   90.00
_cell.angle_beta   90.00
_cell.angle_gamma   90.00
#
_symmetry.space_group_name_H-M   'P 1'
#
loop_
_entity.id
_entity.type
_entity.pdbx_description
1 polymer ?
#
loop_
_entity_poly.entity_id
_entity_poly.type
_entity_poly.pdbx_seq_one_letter_code
_entity_poly.pdbx_strand_id
1 'polypeptide(L)'
;MSENLKPLAKCCDQYSHELANLESVSIDRIVEIADEVGFFLVKGKYLKNNKPDSMGIKVNQIRRFLDAVRRIEARLKESKSKESKSKEITEEIKGSIILLRPKLAYAAGREEKIKPLMNVLDPAIKSGAESKENFEKLLRLIEGIIAYHRYHGGSN
;
A
#
# COMPACT_ATOMS: atom_id res chain seq x y z
N MET A 1 -7.66 9.42 27.71
CA MET A 1 -8.85 9.09 26.90
C MET A 1 -8.50 7.91 26.00
N SER A 2 -8.66 6.70 26.53
CA SER A 2 -8.62 5.46 25.75
C SER A 2 -9.98 5.24 25.08
N GLU A 3 -10.01 4.33 24.10
CA GLU A 3 -11.19 3.79 23.42
C GLU A 3 -11.62 4.53 22.16
N ASN A 4 -10.91 4.26 21.06
CA ASN A 4 -11.50 3.94 19.75
C ASN A 4 -10.43 3.41 18.79
N LEU A 5 -9.58 2.47 19.23
CA LEU A 5 -8.76 1.67 18.32
C LEU A 5 -9.67 0.69 17.58
N LYS A 6 -10.34 1.17 16.53
CA LYS A 6 -10.97 0.28 15.54
C LYS A 6 -9.86 -0.65 15.03
N PRO A 7 -9.96 -1.97 15.25
CA PRO A 7 -8.96 -2.90 14.71
C PRO A 7 -8.99 -2.76 13.19
N LEU A 8 -7.84 -2.61 12.52
CA LEU A 8 -7.82 -2.57 11.05
C LEU A 8 -8.38 -3.84 10.43
N ALA A 9 -8.48 -4.93 11.20
CA ALA A 9 -9.25 -6.13 10.84
C ALA A 9 -10.73 -5.84 10.52
N LYS A 10 -11.33 -4.82 11.16
CA LYS A 10 -12.65 -4.24 10.82
C LYS A 10 -12.57 -3.08 9.81
N CYS A 11 -11.38 -2.52 9.54
CA CYS A 11 -11.19 -1.44 8.56
C CYS A 11 -10.83 -1.92 7.15
N CYS A 12 -10.71 -3.24 6.89
CA CYS A 12 -10.42 -3.76 5.55
C CYS A 12 -11.45 -3.29 4.50
N ASP A 13 -12.69 -3.04 4.92
CA ASP A 13 -13.74 -2.46 4.07
C ASP A 13 -13.70 -0.93 4.02
N GLN A 14 -13.07 -0.26 4.98
CA GLN A 14 -13.17 1.19 5.17
C GLN A 14 -12.63 1.97 3.96
N TYR A 15 -11.51 1.50 3.38
CA TYR A 15 -10.90 2.17 2.22
C TYR A 15 -11.01 1.36 0.93
N SER A 16 -11.60 0.15 0.97
CA SER A 16 -11.64 -0.74 -0.20
C SER A 16 -12.30 -0.07 -1.41
N HIS A 17 -13.40 0.65 -1.19
CA HIS A 17 -14.08 1.41 -2.24
C HIS A 17 -13.26 2.59 -2.75
N GLU A 18 -12.60 3.34 -1.87
CA GLU A 18 -11.75 4.48 -2.25
C GLU A 18 -10.53 4.01 -3.04
N LEU A 19 -9.84 2.97 -2.56
CA LEU A 19 -8.61 2.45 -3.15
C LEU A 19 -8.84 1.61 -4.41
N ALA A 20 -10.09 1.24 -4.71
CA ALA A 20 -10.45 0.59 -5.97
C ALA A 20 -10.39 1.53 -7.17
N ASN A 21 -10.47 2.85 -6.94
CA ASN A 21 -10.27 3.86 -7.99
C ASN A 21 -9.46 5.05 -7.44
N LEU A 22 -8.14 4.94 -7.48
CA LEU A 22 -7.25 5.97 -6.97
C LEU A 22 -7.41 7.32 -7.71
N GLU A 23 -7.84 7.33 -8.96
CA GLU A 23 -7.94 8.54 -9.78
C GLU A 23 -8.93 9.53 -9.19
N SER A 24 -10.03 9.02 -8.61
CA SER A 24 -11.05 9.84 -7.95
C SER A 24 -10.68 10.27 -6.52
N VAL A 25 -9.66 9.66 -5.91
CA VAL A 25 -9.23 9.99 -4.54
C VAL A 25 -8.31 11.22 -4.56
N SER A 26 -8.63 12.21 -3.72
CA SER A 26 -7.80 13.41 -3.59
C SER A 26 -6.44 13.11 -2.96
N ILE A 27 -5.45 13.98 -3.18
CA ILE A 27 -4.12 13.82 -2.58
C ILE A 27 -4.18 13.94 -1.06
N ASP A 28 -4.97 14.88 -0.53
CA ASP A 28 -5.19 15.02 0.91
C ASP A 28 -5.72 13.72 1.51
N ARG A 29 -6.68 13.08 0.83
CA ARG A 29 -7.24 11.80 1.29
C ARG A 29 -6.24 10.66 1.24
N ILE A 30 -5.37 10.61 0.22
CA ILE A 30 -4.27 9.62 0.19
C ILE A 30 -3.32 9.81 1.38
N VAL A 31 -3.01 11.06 1.73
CA VAL A 31 -2.15 11.40 2.87
C VAL A 31 -2.81 11.00 4.19
N GLU A 32 -4.11 11.26 4.35
CA GLU A 32 -4.89 10.81 5.53
C GLU A 32 -4.87 9.28 5.67
N ILE A 33 -5.17 8.54 4.61
CA ILE A 33 -5.14 7.07 4.62
C ILE A 33 -3.74 6.58 4.96
N ALA A 34 -2.70 7.21 4.39
CA ALA A 34 -1.32 6.86 4.65
C ALA A 34 -0.93 7.06 6.13
N ASP A 35 -1.40 8.14 6.77
CA ASP A 35 -1.21 8.40 8.19
C ASP A 35 -1.92 7.37 9.07
N GLU A 36 -3.22 7.17 8.84
CA GLU A 36 -4.04 6.21 9.58
C GLU A 36 -3.46 4.79 9.52
N VAL A 37 -3.04 4.37 8.32
CA VAL A 37 -2.39 3.07 8.13
C VAL A 37 -1.02 3.06 8.81
N GLY A 38 -0.17 4.06 8.58
CA GLY A 38 1.15 4.17 9.21
C GLY A 38 1.10 4.07 10.73
N PHE A 39 0.16 4.79 11.36
CA PHE A 39 -0.13 4.71 12.79
C PHE A 39 -0.54 3.29 13.20
N PHE A 40 -1.50 2.68 12.50
CA PHE A 40 -2.01 1.37 12.83
C PHE A 40 -0.93 0.28 12.74
N LEU A 41 -0.05 0.34 11.73
CA LEU A 41 1.04 -0.63 11.58
C LEU A 41 2.05 -0.58 12.76
N VAL A 42 2.10 0.53 13.51
CA VAL A 42 2.95 0.68 14.70
C VAL A 42 2.20 0.35 15.99
N LYS A 43 1.02 0.97 16.20
CA LYS A 43 0.30 0.96 17.48
C LYS A 43 -0.92 0.03 17.50
N GLY A 44 -1.31 -0.46 16.33
CA GLY A 44 -2.47 -1.32 16.16
C GLY A 44 -2.26 -2.75 16.67
N LYS A 45 -3.37 -3.48 16.70
CA LYS A 45 -3.41 -4.91 17.04
C LYS A 45 -4.07 -5.69 15.92
N TYR A 46 -3.60 -6.91 15.70
CA TYR A 46 -4.21 -7.88 14.79
C TYR A 46 -4.56 -9.16 15.55
N LEU A 47 -5.33 -10.05 14.93
CA LEU A 47 -5.66 -11.35 15.52
C LEU A 47 -4.64 -12.39 15.03
N LYS A 48 -3.93 -12.99 15.99
CA LYS A 48 -3.06 -14.15 15.80
C LYS A 48 -3.67 -15.31 16.56
N ASN A 49 -4.07 -16.39 15.88
CA ASN A 49 -4.76 -17.52 16.51
C ASN A 49 -5.95 -17.08 17.41
N ASN A 50 -6.81 -16.19 16.90
CA ASN A 50 -7.95 -15.60 17.62
C ASN A 50 -7.59 -14.80 18.90
N LYS A 51 -6.33 -14.42 19.08
CA LYS A 51 -5.87 -13.58 20.20
C LYS A 51 -5.28 -12.27 19.69
N PRO A 52 -5.49 -11.14 20.38
CA PRO A 52 -4.91 -9.86 19.98
C PRO A 52 -3.39 -9.88 20.18
N ASP A 53 -2.65 -9.54 19.13
CA ASP A 53 -1.20 -9.37 19.13
C ASP A 53 -0.83 -8.00 18.53
N SER A 54 0.34 -7.48 18.88
CA SER A 54 0.84 -6.19 18.38
C SER A 54 1.24 -6.31 16.90
N MET A 55 0.97 -5.27 16.10
CA MET A 55 1.38 -5.26 14.69
C MET A 55 2.89 -5.36 14.54
N GLY A 56 3.66 -4.51 15.23
CA GLY A 56 5.13 -4.58 15.26
C GLY A 56 5.77 -4.73 13.88
N ILE A 57 5.19 -4.12 12.84
CA ILE A 57 5.73 -4.18 11.48
C ILE A 57 6.98 -3.32 11.44
N LYS A 58 8.06 -3.87 10.89
CA LYS A 58 9.30 -3.13 10.66
C LYS A 58 9.23 -2.35 9.36
N VAL A 59 9.83 -1.15 9.32
CA VAL A 59 9.91 -0.35 8.09
C VAL A 59 10.56 -1.14 6.95
N ASN A 60 11.58 -1.94 7.24
CA ASN A 60 12.25 -2.73 6.21
C ASN A 60 11.31 -3.74 5.52
N GLN A 61 10.22 -4.18 6.17
CA GLN A 61 9.23 -5.05 5.54
C GLN A 61 8.41 -4.28 4.49
N ILE A 62 8.05 -3.02 4.79
CA ILE A 62 7.30 -2.14 3.88
C ILE A 62 8.22 -1.63 2.75
N ARG A 63 9.46 -1.27 3.09
CA ARG A 63 10.45 -0.75 2.13
C ARG A 63 10.79 -1.75 1.02
N ARG A 64 10.93 -3.03 1.35
CA ARG A 64 11.14 -4.09 0.32
C ARG A 64 10.03 -4.12 -0.72
N PHE A 65 8.80 -3.81 -0.32
CA PHE A 65 7.68 -3.69 -1.23
C PHE A 65 7.79 -2.41 -2.06
N LEU A 66 8.08 -1.26 -1.44
CA LEU A 66 8.36 0.00 -2.15
C LEU A 66 9.45 -0.16 -3.20
N ASP A 67 10.54 -0.87 -2.91
CA ASP A 67 11.63 -1.12 -3.86
C ASP A 67 11.13 -1.86 -5.11
N ALA A 68 10.17 -2.78 -4.97
CA ALA A 68 9.56 -3.46 -6.10
C ALA A 68 8.70 -2.52 -6.95
N VAL A 69 7.96 -1.61 -6.32
CA VAL A 69 7.15 -0.60 -7.00
C VAL A 69 8.05 0.42 -7.73
N ARG A 70 9.11 0.90 -7.08
CA ARG A 70 10.10 1.84 -7.67
C ARG A 70 10.81 1.25 -8.91
N ARG A 71 11.07 -0.06 -8.93
CA ARG A 71 11.58 -0.73 -10.15
C ARG A 71 10.59 -0.72 -11.32
N ILE A 72 9.29 -0.77 -11.03
CA ILE A 72 8.25 -0.64 -12.07
C ILE A 72 8.17 0.82 -12.53
N GLU A 73 8.24 1.77 -11.60
CA GLU A 73 8.25 3.20 -11.91
C GLU A 73 9.42 3.58 -12.83
N ALA A 74 10.62 3.05 -12.59
CA ALA A 74 11.79 3.27 -13.44
C ALA A 74 11.53 2.82 -14.89
N ARG A 75 11.03 1.60 -15.08
CA ARG A 75 10.66 1.07 -16.40
C ARG A 75 9.57 1.90 -17.07
N LEU A 76 8.56 2.33 -16.32
CA LEU A 76 7.50 3.21 -16.84
C LEU A 76 8.04 4.59 -17.27
N LYS A 77 9.10 5.11 -16.63
CA LYS A 77 9.77 6.35 -17.04
C LYS A 77 10.63 6.14 -18.30
N GLU A 78 11.31 5.01 -18.41
CA GLU A 78 12.12 4.64 -19.58
C GLU A 78 11.27 4.42 -20.85
N SER A 79 10.05 3.90 -20.72
CA SER A 79 9.14 3.77 -21.87
C SER A 79 8.68 5.12 -22.43
N LYS A 80 8.53 6.15 -21.57
CA LYS A 80 8.10 7.50 -21.99
C LYS A 80 9.13 8.25 -22.83
N SER A 81 10.42 7.91 -22.71
CA SER A 81 11.47 8.56 -23.49
C SER A 81 11.59 8.01 -24.92
N LYS A 82 10.94 6.87 -25.21
CA LYS A 82 11.03 6.18 -26.50
C LYS A 82 9.78 6.32 -27.38
N GLU A 83 8.61 6.58 -26.80
CA GLU A 83 7.35 6.73 -27.53
C GLU A 83 6.46 7.84 -26.95
N SER A 84 5.85 8.62 -27.85
CA SER A 84 4.91 9.73 -27.64
C SER A 84 4.04 9.63 -26.38
N LYS A 85 4.02 10.71 -25.58
CA LYS A 85 2.95 11.34 -24.74
C LYS A 85 1.67 10.58 -24.32
N SER A 86 1.59 9.26 -24.45
CA SER A 86 0.43 8.46 -24.10
C SER A 86 0.32 8.38 -22.58
N LYS A 87 -0.91 8.56 -22.09
CA LYS A 87 -1.24 8.39 -20.66
C LYS A 87 -1.36 6.92 -20.26
N GLU A 88 -1.33 6.01 -21.23
CA GLU A 88 -1.63 4.60 -21.05
C GLU A 88 -0.41 3.82 -20.55
N ILE A 89 -0.68 2.88 -19.65
CA ILE A 89 0.30 1.90 -19.18
C ILE A 89 0.34 0.76 -20.20
N THR A 90 1.54 0.34 -20.62
CA THR A 90 1.68 -0.82 -21.50
C THR A 90 1.26 -2.11 -20.79
N GLU A 91 0.76 -3.10 -21.53
CA GLU A 91 0.34 -4.38 -20.94
C GLU A 91 1.48 -5.08 -20.15
N GLU A 92 2.74 -4.90 -20.55
CA GLU A 92 3.90 -5.40 -19.81
C GLU A 92 4.04 -4.74 -18.42
N ILE A 93 3.92 -3.41 -18.34
CA ILE A 93 4.00 -2.68 -17.09
C ILE A 93 2.78 -3.00 -16.21
N LYS A 94 1.59 -3.04 -16.80
CA LYS A 94 0.36 -3.45 -16.11
C LYS A 94 0.51 -4.84 -15.49
N GLY A 95 1.00 -5.82 -16.26
CA GLY A 95 1.32 -7.15 -15.76
C GLY A 95 2.33 -7.12 -14.60
N SER A 96 3.37 -6.29 -14.70
CA SER A 96 4.34 -6.11 -13.61
C SER A 96 3.73 -5.54 -12.33
N ILE A 97 2.76 -4.62 -12.44
CA ILE A 97 2.03 -4.05 -11.29
C ILE A 97 1.14 -5.13 -10.65
N ILE A 98 0.35 -5.85 -11.45
CA ILE A 98 -0.52 -6.93 -10.96
C ILE A 98 0.29 -8.04 -10.27
N LEU A 99 1.49 -8.35 -10.74
CA LEU A 99 2.41 -9.32 -10.13
C LEU A 99 3.01 -8.89 -8.78
N LEU A 100 2.71 -7.68 -8.30
CA LEU A 100 2.99 -7.31 -6.91
C LEU A 100 2.06 -8.05 -5.93
N ARG A 101 0.84 -8.41 -6.35
CA ARG A 101 -0.18 -9.04 -5.49
C ARG A 101 0.26 -10.41 -4.95
N PRO A 102 0.81 -11.35 -5.75
CA PRO A 102 1.33 -12.60 -5.22
C PRO A 102 2.48 -12.42 -4.22
N LYS A 103 3.35 -11.42 -4.41
CA LYS A 103 4.44 -11.11 -3.46
C LYS A 103 3.90 -10.65 -2.11
N LEU A 104 2.87 -9.80 -2.16
CA LEU A 104 2.17 -9.31 -0.99
C LEU A 104 1.40 -10.44 -0.27
N ALA A 105 0.72 -11.30 -1.03
CA ALA A 105 0.03 -12.48 -0.51
C ALA A 105 0.98 -13.46 0.18
N TYR A 106 2.14 -13.73 -0.42
CA TYR A 106 3.16 -14.57 0.20
C TYR A 106 3.68 -13.96 1.53
N ALA A 107 3.96 -12.66 1.56
CA ALA A 107 4.38 -11.98 2.78
C ALA A 107 3.33 -12.07 3.89
N ALA A 108 2.04 -11.90 3.53
CA ALA A 108 0.91 -12.03 4.45
C ALA A 108 0.65 -13.47 4.93
N GLY A 109 0.92 -14.46 4.09
CA GLY A 109 0.85 -15.88 4.46
C GLY A 109 1.98 -16.30 5.39
N ARG A 110 3.19 -15.74 5.21
CA ARG A 110 4.35 -16.01 6.07
C ARG A 110 4.27 -15.29 7.42
N GLU A 111 3.75 -14.07 7.44
CA GLU A 111 3.61 -13.26 8.65
C GLU A 111 2.21 -12.63 8.70
N GLU A 112 1.31 -13.20 9.50
CA GLU A 112 -0.10 -12.77 9.54
C GLU A 112 -0.31 -11.29 9.85
N LYS A 113 0.61 -10.69 10.62
CA LYS A 113 0.60 -9.26 10.93
C LYS A 113 0.72 -8.35 9.70
N ILE A 114 1.11 -8.90 8.54
CA ILE A 114 1.16 -8.17 7.26
C ILE A 114 -0.21 -8.13 6.56
N LYS A 115 -1.15 -9.04 6.90
CA LYS A 115 -2.50 -9.07 6.29
C LYS A 115 -3.21 -7.70 6.30
N PRO A 116 -3.17 -6.89 7.39
CA PRO A 116 -3.79 -5.57 7.37
C PRO A 116 -3.19 -4.61 6.34
N LEU A 117 -1.86 -4.63 6.14
CA LEU A 117 -1.21 -3.88 5.07
C LEU A 117 -1.61 -4.41 3.69
N MET A 118 -1.75 -5.73 3.55
CA MET A 118 -2.21 -6.34 2.30
C MET A 118 -3.62 -5.86 1.91
N ASN A 119 -4.52 -5.73 2.88
CA ASN A 119 -5.90 -5.32 2.63
C ASN A 119 -6.02 -3.88 2.12
N VAL A 120 -5.05 -3.02 2.46
CA VAL A 120 -4.93 -1.66 1.91
C VAL A 120 -4.29 -1.70 0.53
N LEU A 121 -3.20 -2.44 0.37
CA LEU A 121 -2.42 -2.39 -0.87
C LEU A 121 -3.00 -3.21 -2.03
N ASP A 122 -3.72 -4.31 -1.79
CA ASP A 122 -4.31 -5.12 -2.89
C ASP A 122 -5.27 -4.33 -3.80
N PRO A 123 -6.28 -3.59 -3.28
CA PRO A 123 -7.14 -2.76 -4.13
C PRO A 123 -6.35 -1.62 -4.80
N ALA A 124 -5.45 -0.96 -4.06
CA ALA A 124 -4.61 0.11 -4.59
C ALA A 124 -3.67 -0.38 -5.72
N ILE A 125 -3.19 -1.62 -5.66
CA ILE A 125 -2.38 -2.24 -6.72
C ILE A 125 -3.22 -2.51 -7.96
N LYS A 126 -4.46 -3.01 -7.80
CA LYS A 126 -5.37 -3.23 -8.92
C LYS A 126 -5.66 -1.90 -9.63
N SER A 127 -6.05 -0.88 -8.87
CA SER A 127 -6.29 0.46 -9.42
C SER A 127 -5.03 1.04 -10.05
N GLY A 128 -3.87 0.90 -9.39
CA GLY A 128 -2.57 1.34 -9.90
C GLY A 128 -2.18 0.73 -11.25
N ALA A 129 -2.76 -0.41 -11.63
CA ALA A 129 -2.51 -1.04 -12.92
C ALA A 129 -3.37 -0.48 -14.07
N GLU A 130 -4.38 0.35 -13.78
CA GLU A 130 -5.35 0.85 -14.76
C GLU A 130 -4.85 2.09 -15.50
N SER A 131 -4.13 2.97 -14.80
CA SER A 131 -3.64 4.23 -15.39
C SER A 131 -2.36 4.69 -14.71
N LYS A 132 -1.57 5.50 -15.44
CA LYS A 132 -0.35 6.10 -14.90
C LYS A 132 -0.65 6.95 -13.66
N GLU A 133 -1.77 7.67 -13.66
CA GLU A 133 -2.17 8.50 -12.53
C GLU A 133 -2.47 7.65 -11.30
N ASN A 134 -3.19 6.54 -11.46
CA ASN A 134 -3.42 5.59 -10.37
C ASN A 134 -2.11 5.00 -9.85
N PHE A 135 -1.17 4.67 -10.74
CA PHE A 135 0.14 4.18 -10.33
C PHE A 135 0.93 5.20 -9.51
N GLU A 136 0.90 6.48 -9.91
CA GLU A 136 1.55 7.56 -9.15
C GLU A 136 0.91 7.74 -7.77
N LYS A 137 -0.41 7.62 -7.67
CA LYS A 137 -1.15 7.68 -6.39
C LYS A 137 -0.87 6.45 -5.50
N LEU A 138 -0.75 5.25 -6.07
CA LEU A 138 -0.29 4.05 -5.36
C LEU A 138 1.10 4.28 -4.75
N LEU A 139 2.03 4.85 -5.53
CA LEU A 139 3.38 5.11 -5.05
C LEU A 139 3.37 6.12 -3.89
N ARG A 140 2.62 7.22 -4.02
CA ARG A 140 2.43 8.22 -2.96
C ARG A 140 1.84 7.61 -1.69
N LEU A 141 0.84 6.74 -1.82
CA LEU A 141 0.23 6.03 -0.69
C LEU A 141 1.28 5.21 0.07
N ILE A 142 2.07 4.39 -0.64
CA ILE A 142 3.10 3.54 -0.01
C ILE A 142 4.18 4.39 0.67
N GLU A 143 4.60 5.49 0.04
CA GLU A 143 5.59 6.40 0.59
C GLU A 143 5.09 7.12 1.84
N GLY A 144 3.84 7.60 1.79
CA GLY A 144 3.16 8.16 2.96
C GLY A 144 3.10 7.15 4.10
N ILE A 145 2.70 5.90 3.83
CA ILE A 145 2.63 4.86 4.86
C ILE A 145 3.99 4.68 5.54
N ILE A 146 5.08 4.66 4.77
CA ILE A 146 6.44 4.53 5.31
C ILE A 146 6.82 5.77 6.14
N ALA A 147 6.50 6.97 5.64
CA ALA A 147 6.80 8.22 6.32
C ALA A 147 6.05 8.33 7.66
N TYR A 148 4.74 8.05 7.67
CA TYR A 148 3.94 8.10 8.88
C TYR A 148 4.23 6.93 9.84
N HIS A 149 4.54 5.74 9.32
CA HIS A 149 5.04 4.65 10.15
C HIS A 149 6.29 5.07 10.94
N ARG A 150 7.25 5.74 10.28
CA ARG A 150 8.42 6.32 10.95
C ARG A 150 8.04 7.39 11.96
N TYR A 151 7.19 8.34 11.56
CA TYR A 151 6.71 9.41 12.41
C TYR A 151 6.08 8.87 13.72
N HIS A 152 5.31 7.79 13.64
CA HIS A 152 4.66 7.15 14.80
C HIS A 152 5.59 6.26 15.65
N GLY A 153 6.90 6.24 15.36
CA GLY A 153 7.90 5.53 16.13
C GLY A 153 8.15 4.09 15.67
N GLY A 154 7.89 3.79 14.40
CA GLY A 154 8.11 2.49 13.79
C GLY A 154 9.58 2.05 13.76
N SER A 155 9.81 0.78 14.10
CA SER A 155 11.15 0.19 14.17
C SER A 155 11.74 -0.17 12.79
N ASN A 156 13.07 -0.28 12.74
CA ASN A 156 13.84 -0.71 11.57
C ASN A 156 13.76 -2.21 11.30
#